data_AF-A0A1H9QU35-F1
#
_entry.id   AF-A0A1H9QU35-F1
#
_cell.length_a   1.000
_cell.length_b   1.000
_cell.length_c   1.000
_cell.angle_alpha   90.00
_cell.angle_beta   90.00
_cell.angle_gamma   90.00
#
_symmetry.space_group_name_H-M   'P 1'
#
loop_
_entity.id
_entity.type
_entity.pdbx_description
1 polymer ?
#
loop_
_entity_poly.entity_id
_entity_poly.type
_entity_poly.pdbx_seq_one_letter_code
_entity_poly.pdbx_strand_id
1 'polypeptide(L)'
;MNRPDLIRFSLLTLLGVGTTPLAAQTQPPVVAPTLTPQTVQPLPVPPPPVPIPALSPSQEDWANGWLQTGAAQGLMARQKASGPLKGEALVNALLDRAKALGTGRVDSADFLEVWALRPAAIDPRPALAKAVSEDRLQQWANGLTPPWSGYDTLRKGLIKYEAIRDKGGWPTLTASTSPDVVRARIALEDPAVTQNENLVDVIQRAQRRYGLEPTGALGARTLEALNVSVDDRIAAIMANMERWRWMPRSLPVNRVQVNIAAAVLTVFEGDQPVTSMRAVTGSPTNQTPMLTSSIHSIVVNPPWNVPMSIANRELFPKGRATLIKQGYKIVKTPEGGERIVQPAGPGSALGRLKFDFNNPFAVYLHDTPSRGKFSSYDRLASHGCIRLEKPVALAERMVSADPNLNGQIQTLIDEGKTQRVSLPSQVAVYLLYWTAFAGNNGTVSFRADPYGWDKLLAQKIEASSRRVDPTAAPSPAIASKD
;
A
#
# COMPACT_ATOMS: atom_id res chain seq x y z
N MET A 1 -57.71 -13.49 66.52
CA MET A 1 -58.08 -12.43 65.55
C MET A 1 -58.41 -13.11 64.24
N ASN A 2 -59.65 -12.94 63.81
CA ASN A 2 -60.38 -13.73 62.83
C ASN A 2 -60.02 -13.41 61.36
N ARG A 3 -60.03 -14.46 60.52
CA ARG A 3 -60.36 -14.53 59.07
C ARG A 3 -61.79 -13.96 58.79
N PRO A 4 -62.32 -13.74 57.56
CA PRO A 4 -62.23 -14.52 56.29
C PRO A 4 -62.16 -13.67 54.98
N ASP A 5 -61.79 -14.19 53.80
CA ASP A 5 -62.50 -15.03 52.81
C ASP A 5 -63.84 -14.49 52.23
N LEU A 6 -64.00 -14.69 50.90
CA LEU A 6 -65.22 -14.80 50.08
C LEU A 6 -65.90 -13.50 49.59
N ILE A 7 -65.97 -13.22 48.27
CA ILE A 7 -66.81 -13.77 47.18
C ILE A 7 -68.23 -13.12 47.10
N ARG A 8 -68.66 -12.83 45.84
CA ARG A 8 -70.02 -12.58 45.29
C ARG A 8 -70.59 -11.17 45.42
N PHE A 9 -71.47 -10.66 44.55
CA PHE A 9 -71.89 -10.84 43.14
C PHE A 9 -73.03 -9.80 42.96
N SER A 10 -73.15 -9.09 41.84
CA SER A 10 -74.42 -8.56 41.26
C SER A 10 -74.12 -7.84 39.94
N LEU A 11 -74.24 -8.50 38.78
CA LEU A 11 -75.44 -8.71 37.95
C LEU A 11 -76.04 -7.41 37.37
N LEU A 12 -75.77 -7.14 36.09
CA LEU A 12 -76.80 -6.71 35.14
C LEU A 12 -76.44 -7.17 33.72
N THR A 13 -77.12 -8.23 33.31
CA THR A 13 -77.52 -8.60 31.94
C THR A 13 -78.24 -7.44 31.24
N LEU A 14 -78.36 -7.28 29.91
CA LEU A 14 -78.09 -8.08 28.71
C LEU A 14 -78.14 -7.07 27.54
N LEU A 15 -77.40 -7.33 26.45
CA LEU A 15 -77.69 -7.00 25.03
C LEU A 15 -76.39 -7.40 24.31
N GLY A 16 -76.30 -8.54 23.64
CA GLY A 16 -77.08 -8.88 22.48
C GLY A 16 -76.32 -8.44 21.23
N VAL A 17 -75.97 -9.44 20.40
CA VAL A 17 -75.68 -9.37 18.96
C VAL A 17 -74.20 -9.44 18.53
N GLY A 18 -73.88 -10.55 17.85
CA GLY A 18 -73.08 -10.52 16.61
C GLY A 18 -71.61 -10.92 16.73
N THR A 19 -71.33 -12.22 16.66
CA THR A 19 -70.04 -12.72 16.19
C THR A 19 -69.87 -12.35 14.72
N THR A 20 -69.07 -11.33 14.44
CA THR A 20 -68.53 -11.08 13.10
C THR A 20 -67.11 -11.65 13.04
N PRO A 21 -66.76 -12.41 11.98
CA PRO A 21 -65.39 -12.86 11.81
C PRO A 21 -64.50 -11.63 11.53
N LEU A 22 -63.35 -11.55 12.19
CA LEU A 22 -62.32 -10.58 11.83
C LEU A 22 -61.92 -10.86 10.38
N ALA A 23 -62.28 -9.96 9.48
CA ALA A 23 -61.87 -10.00 8.09
C ALA A 23 -60.34 -10.05 8.02
N ALA A 24 -59.82 -11.05 7.32
CA ALA A 24 -58.44 -11.03 6.86
C ALA A 24 -58.26 -9.76 6.02
N GLN A 25 -57.49 -8.80 6.53
CA GLN A 25 -57.01 -7.70 5.72
C GLN A 25 -56.07 -8.30 4.68
N THR A 26 -56.60 -8.52 3.47
CA THR A 26 -55.78 -8.73 2.28
C THR A 26 -54.95 -7.47 2.09
N GLN A 27 -53.65 -7.56 2.39
CA GLN A 27 -52.71 -6.52 1.97
C GLN A 27 -52.83 -6.38 0.44
N PRO A 28 -53.01 -5.15 -0.09
CA PRO A 28 -52.93 -4.96 -1.52
C PRO A 28 -51.55 -5.41 -2.01
N PRO A 29 -51.45 -5.97 -3.24
CA PRO A 29 -50.17 -6.41 -3.77
C PRO A 29 -49.18 -5.25 -3.73
N VAL A 30 -47.98 -5.53 -3.21
CA VAL A 30 -46.86 -4.59 -3.25
C VAL A 30 -46.57 -4.30 -4.72
N VAL A 31 -47.01 -3.13 -5.19
CA VAL A 31 -46.59 -2.60 -6.48
C VAL A 31 -45.10 -2.31 -6.32
N ALA A 32 -44.26 -3.09 -7.02
CA ALA A 32 -42.85 -2.79 -7.12
C ALA A 32 -42.72 -1.33 -7.60
N PRO A 33 -41.89 -0.50 -6.96
CA PRO A 33 -41.70 0.87 -7.42
C PRO A 33 -41.25 0.81 -8.88
N THR A 34 -42.09 1.31 -9.79
CA THR A 34 -41.68 1.55 -11.16
C THR A 34 -40.52 2.52 -11.07
N LEU A 35 -39.31 2.05 -11.36
CA LEU A 35 -38.17 2.93 -11.56
C LEU A 35 -38.61 3.92 -12.63
N THR A 36 -38.79 5.18 -12.26
CA THR A 36 -38.84 6.25 -13.25
C THR A 36 -37.58 6.08 -14.09
N PRO A 37 -37.69 6.08 -15.44
CA PRO A 37 -36.50 6.13 -16.27
C PRO A 37 -35.66 7.28 -15.74
N GLN A 38 -34.50 6.97 -15.16
CA GLN A 38 -33.55 8.03 -14.86
C GLN A 38 -33.28 8.66 -16.21
N THR A 39 -33.72 9.91 -16.38
CA THR A 39 -33.22 10.74 -17.46
C THR A 39 -31.71 10.67 -17.32
N VAL A 40 -31.07 9.96 -18.25
CA VAL A 40 -29.61 9.94 -18.36
C VAL A 40 -29.25 11.39 -18.60
N GLN A 41 -28.91 12.11 -17.54
CA GLN A 41 -28.38 13.46 -17.68
C GLN A 41 -27.17 13.30 -18.61
N PRO A 42 -27.10 14.07 -19.71
CA PRO A 42 -25.91 14.08 -20.53
C PRO A 42 -24.73 14.31 -19.58
N LEU A 43 -23.73 13.43 -19.65
CA LEU A 43 -22.49 13.65 -18.91
C LEU A 43 -22.06 15.09 -19.21
N PRO A 44 -21.75 15.91 -18.18
CA PRO A 44 -21.37 17.29 -18.41
C PRO A 44 -20.23 17.32 -19.43
N VAL A 45 -20.45 18.04 -20.53
CA VAL A 45 -19.44 18.19 -21.58
C VAL A 45 -18.21 18.82 -20.91
N PRO A 46 -17.04 18.18 -20.94
CA PRO A 46 -15.85 18.76 -20.32
C PRO A 46 -15.56 20.13 -20.95
N PRO A 47 -15.15 21.14 -20.15
CA PRO A 47 -14.82 22.45 -20.69
C PRO A 47 -13.73 22.33 -21.77
N PRO A 48 -13.72 23.21 -22.77
CA PRO A 48 -12.70 23.18 -23.81
C PRO A 48 -11.30 23.30 -23.19
N PRO A 49 -10.28 22.63 -23.76
CA PRO A 49 -8.92 22.69 -23.24
C PRO A 49 -8.40 24.13 -23.21
N VAL A 50 -7.72 24.51 -22.13
CA VAL A 50 -7.06 25.82 -22.03
C VAL A 50 -5.99 25.93 -23.13
N PRO A 51 -6.02 26.98 -23.99
CA PRO A 51 -5.01 27.17 -25.01
C PRO A 51 -3.65 27.46 -24.37
N ILE A 52 -2.59 26.84 -24.90
CA ILE A 52 -1.21 27.13 -24.49
C ILE A 52 -0.70 28.28 -25.37
N PRO A 53 -0.22 29.41 -24.81
CA PRO A 53 0.40 30.47 -25.59
C PRO A 53 1.62 29.96 -26.36
N ALA A 54 1.98 30.62 -27.47
CA ALA A 54 3.22 30.31 -28.17
C ALA A 54 4.43 30.56 -27.24
N LEU A 55 5.33 29.58 -27.16
CA LEU A 55 6.56 29.73 -26.39
C LEU A 55 7.50 30.71 -27.13
N SER A 56 8.19 31.56 -26.37
CA SER A 56 9.28 32.37 -26.92
C SER A 56 10.48 31.48 -27.29
N PRO A 57 11.42 31.94 -28.14
CA PRO A 57 12.62 31.16 -28.46
C PRO A 57 13.43 30.72 -27.21
N SER A 58 13.55 31.60 -26.21
CA SER A 58 14.24 31.25 -24.95
C SER A 58 13.49 30.19 -24.14
N GLN A 59 12.15 30.22 -24.16
CA GLN A 59 11.32 29.20 -23.54
C GLN A 59 11.41 27.87 -24.28
N GLU A 60 11.46 27.87 -25.62
CA GLU A 60 11.67 26.67 -26.43
C GLU A 60 13.03 26.01 -26.13
N ASP A 61 14.10 26.81 -26.07
CA ASP A 61 15.45 26.31 -25.75
C ASP A 61 15.50 25.72 -24.34
N TRP A 62 14.94 26.42 -23.36
CA TRP A 62 14.85 25.92 -21.99
C TRP A 62 14.03 24.62 -21.91
N ALA A 63 12.88 24.57 -22.58
CA ALA A 63 11.97 23.42 -22.57
C ALA A 63 12.62 22.18 -23.19
N ASN A 64 13.30 22.35 -24.32
CA ASN A 64 14.07 21.27 -24.95
C ASN A 64 15.20 20.78 -24.03
N GLY A 65 15.93 21.68 -23.37
CA GLY A 65 16.94 21.31 -22.38
C GLY A 65 16.35 20.53 -21.20
N TRP A 66 15.20 20.95 -20.67
CA TRP A 66 14.52 20.26 -19.58
C TRP A 66 14.07 18.84 -19.96
N LEU A 67 13.55 18.64 -21.18
CA LEU A 67 13.12 17.32 -21.67
C LEU A 67 14.29 16.31 -21.71
N GLN A 68 15.52 16.77 -21.97
CA GLN A 68 16.72 15.91 -21.95
C GLN A 68 17.12 15.42 -20.54
N THR A 69 16.60 16.04 -19.48
CA THR A 69 16.86 15.61 -18.08
C THR A 69 16.04 14.37 -17.68
N GLY A 70 15.47 13.69 -18.68
CA GLY A 70 14.46 12.67 -18.50
C GLY A 70 14.88 11.45 -17.71
N ALA A 71 16.04 10.92 -18.08
CA ALA A 71 16.64 9.73 -17.50
C ALA A 71 16.93 9.89 -16.00
N ALA A 72 17.39 11.07 -15.56
CA ALA A 72 17.65 11.33 -14.14
C ALA A 72 16.38 11.24 -13.28
N GLN A 73 15.20 11.39 -13.88
CA GLN A 73 13.92 11.22 -13.19
C GLN A 73 13.38 9.78 -13.31
N GLY A 74 14.13 8.83 -13.86
CA GLY A 74 13.64 7.46 -14.05
C GLY A 74 12.45 7.38 -15.00
N LEU A 75 12.39 8.27 -15.99
CA LEU A 75 11.26 8.41 -16.91
C LEU A 75 11.61 8.11 -18.37
N MET A 76 12.87 7.89 -18.70
CA MET A 76 13.28 7.54 -20.07
C MET A 76 14.12 6.28 -20.02
N ALA A 77 13.81 5.31 -20.87
CA ALA A 77 14.86 4.43 -21.39
C ALA A 77 15.90 5.32 -22.07
N ARG A 78 17.18 4.92 -22.18
CA ARG A 78 18.16 5.66 -22.98
C ARG A 78 17.74 5.66 -24.46
N GLN A 79 16.80 6.53 -24.82
CA GLN A 79 16.39 6.75 -26.19
C GLN A 79 17.40 7.65 -26.88
N LYS A 80 17.54 7.42 -28.17
CA LYS A 80 18.40 8.20 -29.07
C LYS A 80 17.97 9.67 -29.01
N ALA A 81 18.94 10.58 -28.96
CA ALA A 81 18.66 12.02 -28.98
C ALA A 81 17.74 12.36 -30.16
N SER A 82 16.53 12.86 -29.86
CA SER A 82 15.68 13.50 -30.85
C SER A 82 16.14 14.94 -31.05
N GLY A 83 15.98 15.48 -32.26
CA GLY A 83 16.20 16.90 -32.51
C GLY A 83 15.29 17.80 -31.66
N PRO A 84 15.56 19.11 -31.59
CA PRO A 84 14.73 20.04 -30.83
C PRO A 84 13.30 20.05 -31.35
N LEU A 85 12.34 19.93 -30.43
CA LEU A 85 10.91 20.00 -30.72
C LEU A 85 10.45 21.45 -30.76
N LYS A 86 9.42 21.74 -31.56
CA LYS A 86 8.79 23.06 -31.69
C LYS A 86 7.27 22.96 -31.71
N GLY A 87 6.60 24.08 -31.48
CA GLY A 87 5.15 24.21 -31.60
C GLY A 87 4.39 23.13 -30.81
N GLU A 88 3.41 22.51 -31.46
CA GLU A 88 2.54 21.53 -30.81
C GLU A 88 3.30 20.28 -30.31
N ALA A 89 4.33 19.83 -31.03
CA ALA A 89 5.14 18.68 -30.61
C ALA A 89 5.87 18.95 -29.29
N LEU A 90 6.41 20.16 -29.11
CA LEU A 90 7.04 20.57 -27.87
C LEU A 90 6.03 20.64 -26.73
N VAL A 91 4.86 21.25 -26.97
CA VAL A 91 3.78 21.33 -25.97
C VAL A 91 3.31 19.94 -25.53
N ASN A 92 3.12 19.01 -26.47
CA ASN A 92 2.71 17.65 -26.16
C ASN A 92 3.78 16.91 -25.34
N ALA A 93 5.06 17.08 -25.66
CA ALA A 93 6.16 16.51 -24.87
C ALA A 93 6.22 17.10 -23.45
N LEU A 94 5.98 18.41 -23.28
CA LEU A 94 5.92 19.05 -21.97
C LEU A 94 4.75 18.51 -21.13
N LEU A 95 3.58 18.30 -21.74
CA LEU A 95 2.40 17.76 -21.07
C LEU A 95 2.58 16.27 -20.70
N ASP A 96 3.16 15.45 -21.59
CA ASP A 96 3.50 14.05 -21.27
C ASP A 96 4.47 14.01 -20.08
N ARG A 97 5.53 14.83 -20.14
CA ARG A 97 6.51 14.92 -19.07
C ARG A 97 5.88 15.36 -17.74
N ALA A 98 4.95 16.30 -17.79
CA ALA A 98 4.24 16.78 -16.62
C ALA A 98 3.28 15.73 -16.03
N LYS A 99 2.57 14.98 -16.87
CA LYS A 99 1.79 13.81 -16.44
C LYS A 99 2.70 12.77 -15.80
N ALA A 100 3.81 12.44 -16.46
CA ALA A 100 4.76 11.44 -16.01
C ALA A 100 5.43 11.79 -14.67
N LEU A 101 5.71 13.07 -14.38
CA LEU A 101 6.21 13.51 -13.07
C LEU A 101 5.08 13.72 -12.04
N GLY A 102 3.92 14.13 -12.53
CA GLY A 102 2.74 14.52 -11.78
C GLY A 102 2.03 13.35 -11.12
N THR A 103 1.65 12.37 -11.95
CA THR A 103 0.80 11.23 -11.58
C THR A 103 1.44 9.89 -11.93
N GLY A 104 2.53 9.90 -12.71
CA GLY A 104 3.21 8.68 -13.15
C GLY A 104 2.94 8.35 -14.61
N ARG A 105 3.57 7.27 -15.09
CA ARG A 105 3.45 6.76 -16.46
C ARG A 105 2.43 5.64 -16.61
N VAL A 106 1.98 5.02 -15.53
CA VAL A 106 0.94 3.98 -15.60
C VAL A 106 -0.41 4.62 -15.89
N ASP A 107 -1.06 4.17 -16.95
CA ASP A 107 -2.43 4.60 -17.24
C ASP A 107 -3.42 4.01 -16.23
N SER A 108 -4.48 4.75 -15.90
CA SER A 108 -5.46 4.35 -14.87
C SER A 108 -6.08 2.97 -15.11
N ALA A 109 -6.23 2.55 -16.37
CA ALA A 109 -6.75 1.25 -16.77
C ALA A 109 -5.76 0.09 -16.55
N ASP A 110 -4.46 0.38 -16.45
CA ASP A 110 -3.41 -0.64 -16.26
C ASP A 110 -3.12 -0.92 -14.78
N PHE A 111 -3.67 -0.13 -13.85
CA PHE A 111 -3.54 -0.41 -12.42
C PHE A 111 -4.21 -1.73 -12.05
N LEU A 112 -3.48 -2.59 -11.35
CA LEU A 112 -4.09 -3.76 -10.72
C LEU A 112 -5.12 -3.32 -9.68
N GLU A 113 -6.13 -4.15 -9.45
CA GLU A 113 -7.11 -3.92 -8.38
C GLU A 113 -6.41 -3.78 -7.01
N VAL A 114 -5.45 -4.67 -6.72
CA VAL A 114 -4.62 -4.65 -5.51
C VAL A 114 -3.64 -3.46 -5.41
N TRP A 115 -3.50 -2.67 -6.47
CA TRP A 115 -2.80 -1.38 -6.46
C TRP A 115 -3.83 -0.24 -6.28
N ALA A 116 -4.52 -0.25 -5.14
CA ALA A 116 -5.56 0.72 -4.82
C ALA A 116 -5.02 2.09 -4.38
N LEU A 117 -3.71 2.23 -4.11
CA LEU A 117 -3.06 3.53 -4.01
C LEU A 117 -2.92 4.12 -5.42
N ARG A 118 -3.79 5.09 -5.74
CA ARG A 118 -3.83 5.74 -7.05
C ARG A 118 -3.45 7.22 -6.93
N PRO A 119 -2.67 7.76 -7.88
CA PRO A 119 -2.41 9.20 -7.96
C PRO A 119 -3.72 9.97 -8.13
N ALA A 120 -3.80 11.17 -7.55
CA ALA A 120 -4.88 12.10 -7.86
C ALA A 120 -4.78 12.53 -9.33
N ALA A 121 -5.90 12.56 -10.05
CA ALA A 121 -5.91 13.05 -11.42
C ALA A 121 -5.54 14.54 -11.46
N ILE A 122 -4.59 14.91 -12.32
CA ILE A 122 -4.13 16.29 -12.50
C ILE A 122 -4.09 16.56 -14.00
N ASP A 123 -4.72 17.66 -14.43
CA ASP A 123 -4.50 18.22 -15.77
C ASP A 123 -3.35 19.23 -15.70
N PRO A 124 -2.19 18.96 -16.32
CA PRO A 124 -1.07 19.89 -16.30
C PRO A 124 -1.25 21.09 -17.23
N ARG A 125 -2.24 21.08 -18.14
CA ARG A 125 -2.40 22.08 -19.20
C ARG A 125 -2.66 23.50 -18.70
N PRO A 126 -3.58 23.75 -17.75
CA PRO A 126 -3.80 25.11 -17.22
C PRO A 126 -2.55 25.67 -16.54
N ALA A 127 -1.84 24.83 -15.78
CA ALA A 127 -0.61 25.23 -15.08
C ALA A 127 0.53 25.53 -16.07
N LEU A 128 0.65 24.75 -17.15
CA LEU A 128 1.61 25.03 -18.22
C LEU A 128 1.27 26.34 -18.96
N ALA A 129 0.00 26.57 -19.31
CA ALA A 129 -0.43 27.80 -19.99
C ALA A 129 -0.01 29.05 -19.20
N LYS A 130 -0.29 29.03 -17.89
CA LYS A 130 0.09 30.09 -16.96
C LYS A 130 1.61 30.25 -16.88
N ALA A 131 2.35 29.15 -16.80
CA ALA A 131 3.80 29.18 -16.70
C ALA A 131 4.47 29.76 -17.96
N VAL A 132 3.92 29.49 -19.16
CA VAL A 132 4.37 30.11 -20.41
C VAL A 132 4.07 31.61 -20.40
N SER A 133 2.85 32.01 -20.05
CA SER A 133 2.44 33.42 -20.07
C SER A 133 3.19 34.30 -19.07
N GLU A 134 3.59 33.74 -17.93
CA GLU A 134 4.27 34.47 -16.85
C GLU A 134 5.81 34.31 -16.87
N ASP A 135 6.35 33.60 -17.87
CA ASP A 135 7.77 33.23 -17.95
C ASP A 135 8.31 32.49 -16.71
N ARG A 136 7.53 31.50 -16.24
CA ARG A 136 7.82 30.71 -15.02
C ARG A 136 7.91 29.21 -15.26
N LEU A 137 8.33 28.80 -16.46
CA LEU A 137 8.44 27.38 -16.83
C LEU A 137 9.34 26.59 -15.86
N GLN A 138 10.43 27.19 -15.38
CA GLN A 138 11.30 26.53 -14.39
C GLN A 138 10.60 26.31 -13.03
N GLN A 139 9.85 27.30 -12.54
CA GLN A 139 9.09 27.16 -11.30
C GLN A 139 8.00 26.09 -11.45
N TRP A 140 7.29 26.09 -12.58
CA TRP A 140 6.31 25.06 -12.91
C TRP A 140 6.93 23.66 -12.91
N ALA A 141 8.06 23.48 -13.60
CA ALA A 141 8.73 22.17 -13.67
C ALA A 141 9.23 21.67 -12.32
N ASN A 142 9.76 22.55 -11.47
CA ASN A 142 10.18 22.20 -10.12
C ASN A 142 9.00 21.75 -9.23
N GLY A 143 7.79 22.23 -9.51
CA GLY A 143 6.57 21.83 -8.80
C GLY A 143 6.02 20.45 -9.20
N LEU A 144 6.50 19.86 -10.30
CA LEU A 144 5.98 18.59 -10.82
C LEU A 144 6.56 17.37 -10.11
N THR A 145 7.80 17.43 -9.63
CA THR A 145 8.46 16.28 -8.95
C THR A 145 7.83 15.99 -7.60
N PRO A 146 7.66 14.72 -7.18
CA PRO A 146 7.19 14.39 -5.84
C PRO A 146 8.04 15.12 -4.77
N PRO A 147 7.41 15.84 -3.82
CA PRO A 147 8.13 16.72 -2.88
C PRO A 147 8.77 15.95 -1.71
N TRP A 148 8.98 14.65 -1.87
CA TRP A 148 9.36 13.75 -0.79
C TRP A 148 10.84 13.39 -0.87
N SER A 149 11.53 13.44 0.27
CA SER A 149 12.94 13.09 0.37
C SER A 149 13.25 11.69 -0.19
N GLY A 150 12.32 10.73 -0.01
CA GLY A 150 12.46 9.38 -0.57
C GLY A 150 12.54 9.34 -2.10
N TYR A 151 11.85 10.25 -2.80
CA TYR A 151 11.98 10.38 -4.25
C TYR A 151 13.33 10.99 -4.63
N ASP A 152 13.75 12.05 -3.93
CA ASP A 152 15.03 12.72 -4.18
C ASP A 152 16.25 11.83 -3.91
N THR A 153 16.22 11.03 -2.85
CA THR A 153 17.31 10.10 -2.57
C THR A 153 17.34 8.97 -3.59
N LEU A 154 16.19 8.49 -4.08
CA LEU A 154 16.14 7.53 -5.18
C LEU A 154 16.68 8.12 -6.49
N ARG A 155 16.42 9.41 -6.78
CA ARG A 155 17.03 10.09 -7.93
C ARG A 155 18.57 10.09 -7.85
N LYS A 156 19.14 10.38 -6.67
CA LYS A 156 20.60 10.28 -6.45
C LYS A 156 21.08 8.83 -6.59
N GLY A 157 20.32 7.87 -6.05
CA GLY A 157 20.57 6.45 -6.21
C GLY A 157 20.60 6.02 -7.67
N LEU A 158 19.63 6.46 -8.47
CA LEU A 158 19.55 6.15 -9.89
C LEU A 158 20.81 6.61 -10.63
N ILE A 159 21.25 7.84 -10.42
CA ILE A 159 22.51 8.37 -11.01
C ILE A 159 23.71 7.49 -10.64
N LYS A 160 23.79 7.04 -9.38
CA LYS A 160 24.88 6.16 -8.92
C LYS A 160 24.84 4.81 -9.63
N TYR A 161 23.67 4.17 -9.75
CA TYR A 161 23.55 2.85 -10.38
C TYR A 161 23.75 2.91 -11.89
N GLU A 162 23.30 3.99 -12.54
CA GLU A 162 23.61 4.30 -13.93
C GLU A 162 25.12 4.39 -14.17
N ALA A 163 25.86 5.09 -13.30
CA ALA A 163 27.31 5.18 -13.39
C ALA A 163 28.01 3.82 -13.14
N ILE A 164 27.43 2.94 -12.33
CA ILE A 164 27.93 1.56 -12.15
C ILE A 164 27.69 0.75 -13.42
N ARG A 165 26.50 0.88 -14.04
CA ARG A 165 26.18 0.24 -15.32
C ARG A 165 27.14 0.67 -16.43
N ASP A 166 27.43 1.97 -16.53
CA ASP A 166 28.36 2.51 -17.55
C ASP A 166 29.80 1.99 -17.40
N LYS A 167 30.16 1.54 -16.21
CA LYS A 167 31.45 0.89 -15.92
C LYS A 167 31.43 -0.63 -16.14
N GLY A 168 30.35 -1.17 -16.71
CA GLY A 168 30.18 -2.59 -16.99
C GLY A 168 29.48 -3.39 -15.88
N GLY A 169 28.89 -2.72 -14.88
CA GLY A 169 28.18 -3.39 -13.79
C GLY A 169 29.12 -4.11 -12.82
N TRP A 170 28.81 -5.37 -12.53
CA TRP A 170 29.59 -6.19 -11.60
C TRP A 170 29.61 -7.68 -12.00
N PRO A 171 30.67 -8.41 -11.64
CA PRO A 171 30.76 -9.84 -11.93
C PRO A 171 29.77 -10.66 -11.08
N THR A 172 29.43 -11.85 -11.58
CA THR A 172 28.69 -12.85 -10.80
C THR A 172 29.61 -13.50 -9.78
N LEU A 173 29.19 -13.49 -8.51
CA LEU A 173 29.86 -14.16 -7.41
C LEU A 173 29.38 -15.60 -7.26
N THR A 174 30.29 -16.49 -6.89
CA THR A 174 30.02 -17.86 -6.43
C THR A 174 30.52 -18.06 -4.99
N ALA A 175 30.17 -19.18 -4.36
CA ALA A 175 30.64 -19.52 -3.01
C ALA A 175 32.18 -19.62 -2.90
N SER A 176 32.88 -19.85 -4.01
CA SER A 176 34.34 -19.93 -4.08
C SER A 176 35.02 -18.59 -4.44
N THR A 177 34.28 -17.50 -4.52
CA THR A 177 34.84 -16.19 -4.88
C THR A 177 35.77 -15.68 -3.79
N SER A 178 36.92 -15.11 -4.15
CA SER A 178 37.88 -14.63 -3.18
C SER A 178 37.32 -13.47 -2.34
N PRO A 179 37.73 -13.36 -1.06
CA PRO A 179 37.34 -12.25 -0.18
C PRO A 179 37.49 -10.85 -0.78
N ASP A 180 38.56 -10.62 -1.53
CA ASP A 180 38.86 -9.31 -2.13
C ASP A 180 37.86 -8.95 -3.23
N VAL A 181 37.44 -9.91 -4.04
CA VAL A 181 36.43 -9.70 -5.09
C VAL A 181 35.06 -9.45 -4.45
N VAL A 182 34.72 -10.16 -3.36
CA VAL A 182 33.47 -9.92 -2.62
C VAL A 182 33.46 -8.51 -1.99
N ARG A 183 34.57 -8.08 -1.36
CA ARG A 183 34.70 -6.71 -0.83
C ARG A 183 34.57 -5.66 -1.93
N ALA A 184 35.29 -5.84 -3.05
CA ALA A 184 35.22 -4.93 -4.19
C ALA A 184 33.80 -4.82 -4.76
N ARG A 185 33.08 -5.94 -4.88
CA ARG A 185 31.67 -5.96 -5.30
C ARG A 185 30.77 -5.15 -4.38
N ILE A 186 30.89 -5.33 -3.06
CA ILE A 186 30.05 -4.63 -2.08
C ILE A 186 30.40 -3.14 -2.03
N ALA A 187 31.68 -2.78 -2.21
CA ALA A 187 32.15 -1.40 -2.22
C ALA A 187 31.55 -0.54 -3.35
N LEU A 188 31.15 -1.14 -4.47
CA LEU A 188 30.44 -0.43 -5.54
C LEU A 188 29.12 0.20 -5.04
N GLU A 189 28.43 -0.49 -4.14
CA GLU A 189 27.17 -0.04 -3.56
C GLU A 189 27.37 0.70 -2.23
N ASP A 190 28.48 0.45 -1.54
CA ASP A 190 28.81 0.99 -0.21
C ASP A 190 30.19 1.64 -0.16
N PRO A 191 30.25 2.97 -0.28
CA PRO A 191 31.53 3.69 -0.29
C PRO A 191 32.25 3.64 1.07
N ALA A 192 31.60 3.17 2.14
CA ALA A 192 32.22 3.01 3.44
C ALA A 192 32.98 1.68 3.59
N VAL A 193 33.02 0.83 2.56
CA VAL A 193 33.84 -0.39 2.56
C VAL A 193 35.28 -0.03 2.24
N THR A 194 36.21 -0.49 3.08
CA THR A 194 37.65 -0.33 2.85
C THR A 194 38.31 -1.65 2.45
N GLN A 195 39.48 -1.58 1.80
CA GLN A 195 40.15 -2.78 1.27
C GLN A 195 40.49 -3.82 2.33
N ASN A 196 40.88 -3.38 3.53
CA ASN A 196 41.35 -4.23 4.63
C ASN A 196 40.28 -4.50 5.70
N GLU A 197 39.02 -4.12 5.45
CA GLU A 197 37.95 -4.33 6.40
C GLU A 197 37.65 -5.82 6.57
N ASN A 198 37.24 -6.21 7.78
CA ASN A 198 36.81 -7.57 8.06
C ASN A 198 35.64 -7.96 7.12
N LEU A 199 35.80 -9.04 6.36
CA LEU A 199 34.81 -9.45 5.36
C LEU A 199 33.45 -9.77 5.99
N VAL A 200 33.42 -10.34 7.20
CA VAL A 200 32.17 -10.68 7.89
C VAL A 200 31.35 -9.42 8.13
N ASP A 201 31.98 -8.34 8.60
CA ASP A 201 31.31 -7.05 8.84
C ASP A 201 30.81 -6.42 7.54
N VAL A 202 31.62 -6.49 6.47
CA VAL A 202 31.24 -6.03 5.12
C VAL A 202 30.03 -6.80 4.60
N ILE A 203 30.01 -8.14 4.74
CA ILE A 203 28.87 -8.98 4.33
C ILE A 203 27.64 -8.67 5.19
N GLN A 204 27.79 -8.50 6.50
CA GLN A 204 26.67 -8.14 7.38
C GLN A 204 26.04 -6.80 6.99
N ARG A 205 26.86 -5.79 6.63
CA ARG A 205 26.33 -4.51 6.12
C ARG A 205 25.57 -4.69 4.80
N ALA A 206 26.09 -5.49 3.87
CA ALA A 206 25.38 -5.81 2.63
C ALA A 206 24.06 -6.56 2.89
N GLN A 207 24.07 -7.55 3.77
CA GLN A 207 22.86 -8.30 4.17
C GLN A 207 21.79 -7.36 4.74
N ARG A 208 22.16 -6.44 5.65
CA ARG A 208 21.22 -5.43 6.19
C ARG A 208 20.66 -4.54 5.08
N ARG A 209 21.50 -4.12 4.13
CA ARG A 209 21.09 -3.31 2.98
C ARG A 209 20.05 -4.02 2.11
N TYR A 210 20.18 -5.33 1.93
CA TYR A 210 19.24 -6.17 1.19
C TYR A 210 18.07 -6.72 2.03
N GLY A 211 18.02 -6.41 3.33
CA GLY A 211 16.97 -6.90 4.22
C GLY A 211 17.09 -8.39 4.56
N LEU A 212 18.30 -8.95 4.47
CA LEU A 212 18.62 -10.30 4.87
C LEU A 212 19.05 -10.37 6.34
N GLU A 213 19.04 -11.58 6.89
CA GLU A 213 19.63 -11.85 8.19
C GLU A 213 21.16 -11.60 8.13
N PRO A 214 21.72 -10.79 9.05
CA PRO A 214 23.11 -10.38 9.02
C PRO A 214 24.03 -11.49 9.59
N THR A 215 24.05 -12.66 8.95
CA THR A 215 24.88 -13.80 9.38
C THR A 215 26.36 -13.60 9.13
N GLY A 216 26.73 -12.67 8.23
CA GLY A 216 28.10 -12.49 7.76
C GLY A 216 28.58 -13.59 6.79
N ALA A 217 27.71 -14.55 6.47
CA ALA A 217 28.03 -15.65 5.57
C ALA A 217 27.66 -15.34 4.12
N LEU A 218 28.53 -15.73 3.18
CA LEU A 218 28.27 -15.73 1.74
C LEU A 218 27.42 -16.95 1.32
N GLY A 219 26.29 -17.15 2.00
CA GLY A 219 25.34 -18.23 1.70
C GLY A 219 24.48 -17.94 0.46
N ALA A 220 23.64 -18.91 0.08
CA ALA A 220 22.82 -18.85 -1.14
C ALA A 220 22.00 -17.54 -1.26
N ARG A 221 21.29 -17.12 -0.21
CA ARG A 221 20.51 -15.86 -0.21
C ARG A 221 21.38 -14.61 -0.34
N THR A 222 22.56 -14.61 0.27
CA THR A 222 23.52 -13.50 0.16
C THR A 222 24.05 -13.41 -1.28
N LEU A 223 24.43 -14.55 -1.86
CA LEU A 223 24.89 -14.64 -3.25
C LEU A 223 23.81 -14.21 -4.23
N GLU A 224 22.58 -14.69 -4.07
CA GLU A 224 21.42 -14.28 -4.86
C GLU A 224 21.25 -12.75 -4.84
N ALA A 225 21.24 -12.14 -3.65
CA ALA A 225 21.10 -10.70 -3.51
C ALA A 225 22.27 -9.90 -4.12
N LEU A 226 23.52 -10.37 -3.97
CA LEU A 226 24.70 -9.72 -4.56
C LEU A 226 24.75 -9.87 -6.09
N ASN A 227 24.15 -10.94 -6.63
CA ASN A 227 24.13 -11.26 -8.05
C ASN A 227 22.92 -10.73 -8.82
N VAL A 228 21.98 -10.04 -8.17
CA VAL A 228 20.98 -9.22 -8.88
C VAL A 228 21.75 -8.27 -9.80
N SER A 229 21.35 -8.18 -11.07
CA SER A 229 22.08 -7.37 -12.06
C SER A 229 21.92 -5.87 -11.77
N VAL A 230 22.83 -5.05 -12.31
CA VAL A 230 22.73 -3.59 -12.17
C VAL A 230 21.46 -3.05 -12.84
N ASP A 231 21.04 -3.63 -13.96
CA ASP A 231 19.81 -3.25 -14.66
C ASP A 231 18.56 -3.58 -13.84
N ASP A 232 18.52 -4.73 -13.18
CA ASP A 232 17.40 -5.07 -12.28
C ASP A 232 17.35 -4.14 -11.06
N ARG A 233 18.51 -3.71 -10.54
CA ARG A 233 18.58 -2.70 -9.47
C ARG A 233 18.08 -1.33 -9.94
N ILE A 234 18.45 -0.91 -11.16
CA ILE A 234 17.95 0.32 -11.78
C ILE A 234 16.43 0.23 -11.97
N ALA A 235 15.92 -0.89 -12.47
CA ALA A 235 14.49 -1.11 -12.65
C ALA A 235 13.73 -1.04 -11.33
N ALA A 236 14.25 -1.66 -10.26
CA ALA A 236 13.68 -1.53 -8.91
C ALA A 236 13.67 -0.07 -8.44
N ILE A 237 14.76 0.68 -8.62
CA ILE A 237 14.81 2.12 -8.27
C ILE A 237 13.72 2.89 -9.02
N MET A 238 13.61 2.70 -10.34
CA MET A 238 12.61 3.38 -11.18
C MET A 238 11.17 3.01 -10.80
N ALA A 239 10.91 1.74 -10.51
CA ALA A 239 9.61 1.27 -10.02
C ALA A 239 9.20 1.97 -8.71
N ASN A 240 10.15 2.17 -7.79
CA ASN A 240 9.88 2.87 -6.54
C ASN A 240 9.74 4.39 -6.74
N MET A 241 10.50 4.99 -7.66
CA MET A 241 10.29 6.39 -8.07
C MET A 241 8.89 6.59 -8.67
N GLU A 242 8.39 5.64 -9.45
CA GLU A 242 7.03 5.67 -9.98
C GLU A 242 5.98 5.60 -8.85
N ARG A 243 6.14 4.67 -7.90
CA ARG A 243 5.24 4.58 -6.73
C ARG A 243 5.23 5.85 -5.87
N TRP A 244 6.34 6.57 -5.78
CA TRP A 244 6.38 7.89 -5.13
C TRP A 244 5.52 8.95 -5.82
N ARG A 245 5.25 8.82 -7.12
CA ARG A 245 4.35 9.72 -7.86
C ARG A 245 2.88 9.43 -7.57
N TRP A 246 2.56 8.24 -7.08
CA TRP A 246 1.21 7.87 -6.67
C TRP A 246 0.86 8.41 -5.28
N MET A 247 1.86 8.85 -4.52
CA MET A 247 1.66 9.45 -3.21
C MET A 247 1.05 10.85 -3.33
N PRO A 248 0.19 11.26 -2.38
CA PRO A 248 -0.33 12.63 -2.34
C PRO A 248 0.82 13.63 -2.17
N ARG A 249 0.60 14.87 -2.63
CA ARG A 249 1.59 15.96 -2.55
C ARG A 249 1.78 16.50 -1.14
N SER A 250 0.80 16.27 -0.26
CA SER A 250 0.87 16.51 1.17
C SER A 250 0.48 15.24 1.91
N LEU A 251 1.17 14.95 3.01
CA LEU A 251 0.88 13.81 3.87
C LEU A 251 0.28 14.30 5.18
N PRO A 252 -0.71 13.58 5.73
CA PRO A 252 -1.20 13.85 7.08
C PRO A 252 -0.06 13.79 8.10
N VAL A 253 -0.06 14.73 9.05
CA VAL A 253 0.96 14.84 10.10
C VAL A 253 1.07 13.52 10.88
N ASN A 254 -0.06 13.03 11.40
CA ASN A 254 -0.12 11.77 12.12
C ASN A 254 -0.52 10.66 11.16
N ARG A 255 0.40 9.72 10.91
CA ARG A 255 0.15 8.61 10.00
C ARG A 255 0.92 7.36 10.36
N VAL A 256 0.38 6.24 9.94
CA VAL A 256 1.02 4.93 9.92
C VAL A 256 1.40 4.61 8.48
N GLN A 257 2.63 4.17 8.26
CA GLN A 257 3.08 3.62 6.99
C GLN A 257 3.56 2.19 7.19
N VAL A 258 3.01 1.26 6.41
CA VAL A 258 3.48 -0.11 6.33
C VAL A 258 4.25 -0.28 5.04
N ASN A 259 5.55 -0.55 5.12
CA ASN A 259 6.29 -1.08 3.99
C ASN A 259 6.04 -2.60 3.91
N ILE A 260 5.21 -3.00 2.95
CA ILE A 260 4.76 -4.37 2.72
C ILE A 260 5.95 -5.29 2.42
N ALA A 261 6.84 -4.88 1.51
CA ALA A 261 8.00 -5.68 1.09
C ALA A 261 9.04 -5.82 2.21
N ALA A 262 9.16 -4.82 3.10
CA ALA A 262 10.02 -4.93 4.29
C ALA A 262 9.33 -5.59 5.48
N ALA A 263 8.00 -5.76 5.45
CA ALA A 263 7.17 -6.15 6.57
C ALA A 263 7.52 -5.34 7.84
N VAL A 264 7.46 -4.02 7.72
CA VAL A 264 7.74 -3.04 8.80
C VAL A 264 6.64 -1.99 8.80
N LEU A 265 6.15 -1.66 9.99
CA LEU A 265 5.26 -0.55 10.24
C LEU A 265 6.04 0.58 10.92
N THR A 266 5.85 1.81 10.46
CA THR A 266 6.41 3.02 11.06
C THR A 266 5.30 4.04 11.30
N VAL A 267 5.30 4.63 12.48
CA VAL A 267 4.44 5.76 12.86
C VAL A 267 5.22 7.05 12.64
N PHE A 268 4.57 8.02 12.00
CA PHE A 268 5.12 9.33 11.74
C PHE A 268 4.30 10.42 12.44
N GLU A 269 5.01 11.41 12.95
CA GLU A 269 4.49 12.71 13.38
C GLU A 269 5.21 13.79 12.56
N GLY A 270 4.50 14.38 11.60
CA GLY A 270 5.12 15.19 10.55
C GLY A 270 6.04 14.32 9.68
N ASP A 271 7.30 14.73 9.52
CA ASP A 271 8.29 13.94 8.76
C ASP A 271 9.18 13.06 9.66
N GLN A 272 8.93 13.04 10.97
CA GLN A 272 9.74 12.29 11.92
C GLN A 272 9.16 10.90 12.19
N PRO A 273 9.93 9.80 11.98
CA PRO A 273 9.51 8.48 12.41
C PRO A 273 9.63 8.37 13.93
N VAL A 274 8.50 8.33 14.63
CA VAL A 274 8.47 8.33 16.11
C VAL A 274 8.47 6.93 16.70
N THR A 275 8.03 5.91 15.96
CA THR A 275 8.04 4.52 16.38
C THR A 275 8.07 3.61 15.16
N SER A 276 8.81 2.51 15.25
CA SER A 276 8.78 1.46 14.23
C SER A 276 8.67 0.09 14.89
N MET A 277 8.03 -0.85 14.19
CA MET A 277 7.89 -2.22 14.64
C MET A 277 7.89 -3.19 13.46
N ARG A 278 8.24 -4.45 13.73
CA ARG A 278 8.09 -5.49 12.72
C ARG A 278 6.61 -5.77 12.48
N ALA A 279 6.32 -6.18 11.26
CA ALA A 279 5.02 -6.68 10.87
C ALA A 279 5.16 -8.05 10.19
N VAL A 280 4.03 -8.73 9.99
CA VAL A 280 3.90 -9.86 9.07
C VAL A 280 2.84 -9.49 8.04
N THR A 281 3.20 -9.49 6.76
CA THR A 281 2.34 -9.11 5.64
C THR A 281 2.02 -10.31 4.76
N GLY A 282 1.22 -10.10 3.73
CA GLY A 282 0.68 -11.14 2.86
C GLY A 282 1.76 -12.01 2.21
N SER A 283 1.49 -13.30 2.07
CA SER A 283 2.35 -14.17 1.25
C SER A 283 2.26 -13.79 -0.24
N PRO A 284 3.19 -14.25 -1.09
CA PRO A 284 3.10 -14.03 -2.55
C PRO A 284 1.77 -14.46 -3.19
N THR A 285 1.11 -15.46 -2.60
CA THR A 285 -0.19 -16.00 -3.03
C THR A 285 -1.40 -15.31 -2.36
N ASN A 286 -1.19 -14.52 -1.31
CA ASN A 286 -2.24 -13.79 -0.59
C ASN A 286 -1.74 -12.36 -0.31
N GLN A 287 -1.54 -11.60 -1.37
CA GLN A 287 -0.82 -10.33 -1.36
C GLN A 287 -1.53 -9.27 -0.51
N THR A 288 -0.78 -8.50 0.28
CA THR A 288 -1.31 -7.30 0.92
C THR A 288 -1.45 -6.20 -0.14
N PRO A 289 -2.63 -5.56 -0.30
CA PRO A 289 -2.84 -4.51 -1.29
C PRO A 289 -2.06 -3.23 -0.93
N MET A 290 -1.64 -2.48 -1.95
CA MET A 290 -1.23 -1.08 -1.76
C MET A 290 -2.48 -0.21 -1.68
N LEU A 291 -2.61 0.59 -0.62
CA LEU A 291 -3.74 1.50 -0.45
C LEU A 291 -3.42 2.61 0.55
N THR A 292 -4.30 3.59 0.58
CA THR A 292 -4.39 4.57 1.66
C THR A 292 -5.80 4.57 2.25
N SER A 293 -5.91 4.80 3.56
CA SER A 293 -7.16 4.91 4.30
C SER A 293 -6.93 5.65 5.62
N SER A 294 -7.92 5.63 6.51
CA SER A 294 -7.85 6.20 7.85
C SER A 294 -8.35 5.20 8.88
N ILE A 295 -7.53 4.95 9.91
CA ILE A 295 -7.89 4.16 11.08
C ILE A 295 -8.86 5.00 11.91
N HIS A 296 -10.05 4.46 12.15
CA HIS A 296 -11.13 5.17 12.84
C HIS A 296 -11.54 4.52 14.16
N SER A 297 -11.17 3.25 14.39
CA SER A 297 -11.43 2.60 15.67
C SER A 297 -10.48 1.44 15.95
N ILE A 298 -10.32 1.13 17.23
CA ILE A 298 -9.61 -0.04 17.74
C ILE A 298 -10.64 -0.99 18.33
N VAL A 299 -10.66 -2.22 17.87
CA VAL A 299 -11.48 -3.29 18.46
C VAL A 299 -10.59 -4.08 19.42
N VAL A 300 -10.88 -3.93 20.71
CA VAL A 300 -10.27 -4.67 21.81
C VAL A 300 -10.96 -6.04 21.94
N ASN A 301 -10.17 -7.09 22.15
CA ASN A 301 -10.60 -8.48 22.19
C ASN A 301 -11.54 -8.84 21.01
N PRO A 302 -11.10 -8.67 19.75
CA PRO A 302 -11.96 -8.87 18.60
C PRO A 302 -12.32 -10.35 18.41
N PRO A 303 -13.60 -10.71 18.17
CA PRO A 303 -13.92 -11.97 17.54
C PRO A 303 -13.43 -11.94 16.09
N TRP A 304 -13.13 -13.12 15.54
CA TRP A 304 -12.74 -13.24 14.14
C TRP A 304 -13.88 -13.81 13.31
N ASN A 305 -14.50 -12.97 12.50
CA ASN A 305 -15.38 -13.42 11.42
C ASN A 305 -14.48 -13.89 10.27
N VAL A 306 -14.41 -15.21 10.07
CA VAL A 306 -13.47 -15.80 9.11
C VAL A 306 -13.94 -15.50 7.69
N PRO A 307 -13.10 -14.89 6.83
CA PRO A 307 -13.42 -14.71 5.42
C PRO A 307 -13.75 -16.04 4.75
N MET A 308 -14.76 -16.07 3.87
CA MET A 308 -15.23 -17.32 3.24
C MET A 308 -14.14 -18.05 2.46
N SER A 309 -13.20 -17.33 1.85
CA SER A 309 -12.06 -17.91 1.17
C SER A 309 -11.18 -18.76 2.12
N ILE A 310 -10.90 -18.25 3.33
CA ILE A 310 -10.16 -18.98 4.37
C ILE A 310 -11.02 -20.10 4.96
N ALA A 311 -12.30 -19.83 5.22
CA ALA A 311 -13.23 -20.83 5.75
C ALA A 311 -13.29 -22.06 4.84
N ASN A 312 -13.48 -21.86 3.53
CA ASN A 312 -13.60 -22.94 2.54
C ASN A 312 -12.29 -23.69 2.32
N ARG A 313 -11.16 -22.99 2.28
CA ARG A 313 -9.87 -23.60 1.96
C ARG A 313 -9.21 -24.30 3.15
N GLU A 314 -9.39 -23.78 4.37
CA GLU A 314 -8.56 -24.15 5.52
C GLU A 314 -9.34 -24.62 6.74
N LEU A 315 -10.60 -24.22 6.92
CA LEU A 315 -11.38 -24.55 8.12
C LEU A 315 -12.43 -25.63 7.88
N PHE A 316 -13.34 -25.45 6.92
CA PHE A 316 -14.36 -26.45 6.61
C PHE A 316 -13.78 -27.84 6.29
N PRO A 317 -12.64 -27.97 5.59
CA PRO A 317 -12.00 -29.27 5.36
C PRO A 317 -11.57 -30.00 6.64
N LYS A 318 -11.39 -29.29 7.78
CA LYS A 318 -11.08 -29.90 9.09
C LYS A 318 -12.29 -30.57 9.75
N GLY A 319 -13.49 -30.33 9.21
CA GLY A 319 -14.75 -30.87 9.72
C GLY A 319 -15.42 -29.98 10.77
N ARG A 320 -16.75 -29.87 10.68
CA ARG A 320 -17.57 -29.00 11.54
C ARG A 320 -17.45 -29.37 13.02
N ALA A 321 -17.47 -30.66 13.35
CA ALA A 321 -17.32 -31.16 14.71
C ALA A 321 -15.96 -30.75 15.33
N THR A 322 -14.88 -30.83 14.55
CA THR A 322 -13.54 -30.39 14.97
C THR A 322 -13.51 -28.90 15.27
N LEU A 323 -14.10 -28.08 14.40
CA LEU A 323 -14.16 -26.62 14.58
C LEU A 323 -14.92 -26.25 15.85
N ILE A 324 -16.06 -26.89 16.10
CA ILE A 324 -16.86 -26.67 17.32
C ILE A 324 -16.07 -27.09 18.56
N LYS A 325 -15.37 -28.23 18.52
CA LYS A 325 -14.48 -28.68 19.61
C LYS A 325 -13.32 -27.70 19.87
N GLN A 326 -12.85 -27.01 18.83
CA GLN A 326 -11.85 -25.94 18.92
C GLN A 326 -12.45 -24.58 19.33
N GLY A 327 -13.75 -24.51 19.62
CA GLY A 327 -14.43 -23.32 20.10
C GLY A 327 -14.92 -22.38 19.00
N TYR A 328 -14.79 -22.74 17.71
CA TYR A 328 -15.40 -21.97 16.62
C TYR A 328 -16.93 -22.11 16.64
N LYS A 329 -17.61 -21.04 16.24
CA LYS A 329 -19.07 -21.04 16.03
C LYS A 329 -19.35 -21.05 14.53
N ILE A 330 -20.28 -21.91 14.10
CA ILE A 330 -20.80 -21.93 12.73
C ILE A 330 -22.18 -21.31 12.78
N VAL A 331 -22.36 -20.20 12.08
CA VAL A 331 -23.59 -19.38 12.13
C VAL A 331 -24.19 -19.33 10.73
N LYS A 332 -25.51 -19.52 10.61
CA LYS A 332 -26.21 -19.34 9.33
C LYS A 332 -26.23 -17.86 8.93
N THR A 333 -26.04 -17.57 7.66
CA THR A 333 -26.15 -16.21 7.11
C THR A 333 -27.57 -15.98 6.58
N PRO A 334 -28.04 -14.71 6.50
CA PRO A 334 -29.36 -14.39 5.96
C PRO A 334 -29.59 -14.90 4.53
N GLU A 335 -28.52 -15.02 3.75
CA GLU A 335 -28.51 -15.49 2.36
C GLU A 335 -28.55 -17.03 2.25
N GLY A 336 -28.69 -17.74 3.37
CA GLY A 336 -28.75 -19.21 3.41
C GLY A 336 -27.40 -19.91 3.49
N GLY A 337 -26.30 -19.15 3.62
CA GLY A 337 -24.94 -19.69 3.78
C GLY A 337 -24.57 -20.02 5.23
N GLU A 338 -23.32 -20.44 5.44
CA GLU A 338 -22.70 -20.60 6.76
C GLU A 338 -21.47 -19.71 6.87
N ARG A 339 -21.25 -19.09 8.04
CA ARG A 339 -20.02 -18.37 8.37
C ARG A 339 -19.39 -18.92 9.63
N ILE A 340 -18.06 -18.96 9.65
CA ILE A 340 -17.28 -19.36 10.83
C ILE A 340 -16.90 -18.11 11.62
N VAL A 341 -17.13 -18.15 12.93
CA VAL A 341 -16.72 -17.11 13.87
C VAL A 341 -15.83 -17.74 14.93
N GLN A 342 -14.58 -17.26 15.05
CA GLN A 342 -13.75 -17.54 16.21
C GLN A 342 -14.13 -16.54 17.33
N PRO A 343 -14.51 -17.01 18.52
CA PRO A 343 -14.69 -16.12 19.66
C PRO A 343 -13.40 -15.37 20.00
N ALA A 344 -13.55 -14.23 20.69
CA ALA A 344 -12.43 -13.52 21.27
C ALA A 344 -11.73 -14.37 22.35
N GLY A 345 -10.43 -14.18 22.51
CA GLY A 345 -9.64 -14.84 23.55
C GLY A 345 -8.15 -14.92 23.18
N PRO A 346 -7.31 -15.47 24.08
CA PRO A 346 -5.87 -15.55 23.87
C PRO A 346 -5.44 -16.31 22.61
N GLY A 347 -6.24 -17.27 22.15
CA GLY A 347 -6.01 -18.04 20.92
C GLY A 347 -6.65 -17.47 19.65
N SER A 348 -7.29 -16.29 19.72
CA SER A 348 -7.92 -15.65 18.56
C SER A 348 -6.88 -15.33 17.48
N ALA A 349 -7.13 -15.66 16.22
CA ALA A 349 -6.21 -15.37 15.12
C ALA A 349 -5.95 -13.86 14.93
N LEU A 350 -6.92 -13.02 15.34
CA LEU A 350 -6.79 -11.55 15.35
C LEU A 350 -6.09 -11.00 16.61
N GLY A 351 -5.66 -11.88 17.53
CA GLY A 351 -5.04 -11.49 18.79
C GLY A 351 -5.99 -10.68 19.68
N ARG A 352 -5.43 -9.72 20.43
CA ARG A 352 -6.17 -8.89 21.40
C ARG A 352 -6.62 -7.54 20.84
N LEU A 353 -6.08 -7.10 19.70
CA LEU A 353 -6.36 -5.79 19.10
C LEU A 353 -6.51 -5.89 17.59
N LYS A 354 -7.50 -5.19 17.04
CA LYS A 354 -7.69 -4.98 15.60
C LYS A 354 -7.91 -3.50 15.34
N PHE A 355 -7.23 -2.93 14.35
CA PHE A 355 -7.38 -1.54 13.95
C PHE A 355 -8.24 -1.49 12.68
N ASP A 356 -9.43 -0.90 12.79
CA ASP A 356 -10.39 -0.79 11.70
C ASP A 356 -10.09 0.45 10.85
N PHE A 357 -10.00 0.24 9.54
CA PHE A 357 -9.94 1.27 8.50
C PHE A 357 -10.71 0.80 7.26
N ASN A 358 -11.29 1.75 6.52
CA ASN A 358 -12.12 1.44 5.35
C ASN A 358 -11.26 0.91 4.19
N ASN A 359 -11.58 -0.27 3.67
CA ASN A 359 -10.96 -0.81 2.47
C ASN A 359 -11.84 -1.90 1.83
N PRO A 360 -11.78 -2.09 0.49
CA PRO A 360 -12.58 -3.11 -0.20
C PRO A 360 -11.97 -4.52 -0.12
N PHE A 361 -10.79 -4.69 0.49
CA PHE A 361 -10.04 -5.95 0.49
C PHE A 361 -10.21 -6.79 1.76
N ALA A 362 -11.00 -6.31 2.74
CA ALA A 362 -11.12 -6.91 4.06
C ALA A 362 -9.76 -7.13 4.77
N VAL A 363 -8.83 -6.19 4.56
CA VAL A 363 -7.48 -6.19 5.15
C VAL A 363 -7.48 -5.34 6.41
N TYR A 364 -6.77 -5.80 7.45
CA TYR A 364 -6.68 -5.11 8.74
C TYR A 364 -5.23 -5.05 9.24
N LEU A 365 -4.94 -4.07 10.10
CA LEU A 365 -3.83 -4.19 11.04
C LEU A 365 -4.36 -4.88 12.30
N HIS A 366 -3.67 -5.88 12.82
CA HIS A 366 -4.12 -6.58 14.02
C HIS A 366 -2.98 -7.25 14.79
N ASP A 367 -3.28 -7.65 16.02
CA ASP A 367 -2.41 -8.47 16.87
C ASP A 367 -2.43 -9.95 16.42
N THR A 368 -1.56 -10.78 16.96
CA THR A 368 -1.58 -12.22 16.70
C THR A 368 -0.99 -13.02 17.86
N PRO A 369 -1.57 -14.20 18.19
CA PRO A 369 -0.95 -15.13 19.14
C PRO A 369 0.32 -15.77 18.56
N SER A 370 0.49 -15.77 17.23
CA SER A 370 1.64 -16.35 16.54
C SER A 370 2.82 -15.38 16.51
N ARG A 371 3.48 -15.20 17.65
CA ARG A 371 4.57 -14.21 17.84
C ARG A 371 5.90 -14.61 17.16
N GLY A 372 6.13 -15.90 16.92
CA GLY A 372 7.42 -16.41 16.44
C GLY A 372 7.90 -15.83 15.10
N LYS A 373 6.99 -15.43 14.19
CA LYS A 373 7.40 -14.84 12.91
C LYS A 373 8.04 -13.45 13.05
N PHE A 374 7.85 -12.74 14.16
CA PHE A 374 8.50 -11.43 14.34
C PHE A 374 10.03 -11.52 14.51
N SER A 375 10.59 -12.66 14.93
CA SER A 375 12.05 -12.85 14.94
C SER A 375 12.63 -13.26 13.58
N SER A 376 11.78 -13.64 12.62
CA SER A 376 12.19 -14.07 11.28
C SER A 376 12.48 -12.88 10.36
N TYR A 377 13.40 -13.06 9.42
CA TYR A 377 13.58 -12.15 8.27
C TYR A 377 12.60 -12.45 7.13
N ASP A 378 12.05 -13.66 7.07
CA ASP A 378 10.95 -14.03 6.19
C ASP A 378 9.60 -13.82 6.92
N ARG A 379 8.95 -12.70 6.64
CA ARG A 379 7.70 -12.25 7.29
C ARG A 379 6.54 -12.03 6.31
N LEU A 380 6.57 -12.66 5.15
CA LEU A 380 5.49 -12.63 4.16
C LEU A 380 4.65 -13.90 4.27
N ALA A 381 3.83 -13.97 5.32
CA ALA A 381 3.23 -15.22 5.78
C ALA A 381 1.76 -15.09 6.20
N SER A 382 1.09 -13.98 5.87
CA SER A 382 -0.33 -13.79 6.17
C SER A 382 -1.22 -13.99 4.92
N HIS A 383 -2.52 -13.92 5.13
CA HIS A 383 -3.56 -13.95 4.09
C HIS A 383 -3.92 -12.55 3.56
N GLY A 384 -2.98 -11.61 3.61
CA GLY A 384 -3.16 -10.22 3.16
C GLY A 384 -3.26 -9.21 4.32
N CYS A 385 -3.79 -9.61 5.48
CA CYS A 385 -3.79 -8.79 6.70
C CYS A 385 -2.37 -8.54 7.26
N ILE A 386 -2.22 -7.49 8.06
CA ILE A 386 -0.92 -7.08 8.62
C ILE A 386 -0.92 -7.38 10.12
N ARG A 387 -0.11 -8.34 10.54
CA ARG A 387 0.06 -8.68 11.96
C ARG A 387 1.15 -7.81 12.58
N LEU A 388 0.92 -7.28 13.77
CA LEU A 388 1.80 -6.29 14.40
C LEU A 388 2.62 -6.86 15.56
N GLU A 389 3.90 -6.50 15.63
CA GLU A 389 4.78 -6.88 16.74
C GLU A 389 4.38 -6.14 18.03
N LYS A 390 3.97 -4.87 17.97
CA LYS A 390 3.69 -4.08 19.19
C LYS A 390 2.32 -3.38 19.12
N PRO A 391 1.21 -4.13 19.01
CA PRO A 391 -0.11 -3.55 18.78
C PRO A 391 -0.59 -2.71 19.98
N VAL A 392 -0.31 -3.12 21.22
CA VAL A 392 -0.70 -2.34 22.42
C VAL A 392 -0.02 -0.96 22.42
N ALA A 393 1.28 -0.90 22.15
CA ALA A 393 2.00 0.36 22.07
C ALA A 393 1.48 1.28 20.94
N LEU A 394 1.03 0.71 19.81
CA LEU A 394 0.39 1.47 18.75
C LEU A 394 -0.97 2.03 19.21
N ALA A 395 -1.79 1.20 19.86
CA ALA A 395 -3.10 1.58 20.36
C ALA A 395 -3.00 2.70 21.41
N GLU A 396 -2.10 2.58 22.38
CA GLU A 396 -1.86 3.59 23.41
C GLU A 396 -1.47 4.94 22.81
N ARG A 397 -0.62 4.95 21.78
CA ARG A 397 -0.27 6.18 21.06
C ARG A 397 -1.49 6.79 20.36
N MET A 398 -2.37 5.99 19.77
CA MET A 398 -3.54 6.50 19.05
C MET A 398 -4.59 7.11 19.99
N VAL A 399 -4.66 6.66 21.24
CA VAL A 399 -5.63 7.16 22.24
C VAL A 399 -5.01 8.13 23.25
N SER A 400 -3.74 8.50 23.11
CA SER A 400 -3.00 9.28 24.11
C SER A 400 -3.59 10.67 24.41
N ALA A 401 -4.35 11.23 23.46
CA ALA A 401 -5.04 12.50 23.62
C ALA A 401 -6.39 12.38 24.36
N ASP A 402 -6.93 11.17 24.53
CA ASP A 402 -8.14 10.92 25.29
C ASP A 402 -7.79 10.60 26.75
N PRO A 403 -8.11 11.49 27.72
CA PRO A 403 -7.74 11.29 29.12
C PRO A 403 -8.42 10.08 29.77
N ASN A 404 -9.51 9.56 29.19
CA ASN A 404 -10.21 8.39 29.71
C ASN A 404 -9.63 7.08 29.17
N LEU A 405 -8.90 7.12 28.05
CA LEU A 405 -8.35 5.93 27.38
C LEU A 405 -6.82 5.84 27.46
N ASN A 406 -6.13 6.97 27.67
CA ASN A 406 -4.68 7.00 27.77
C ASN A 406 -4.19 6.11 28.92
N GLY A 407 -3.37 5.10 28.59
CA GLY A 407 -2.87 4.10 29.54
C GLY A 407 -3.88 3.03 29.92
N GLN A 408 -5.05 2.96 29.26
CA GLN A 408 -6.12 2.03 29.59
C GLN A 408 -6.25 0.85 28.62
N ILE A 409 -5.49 0.78 27.53
CA ILE A 409 -5.67 -0.29 26.53
C ILE A 409 -5.41 -1.66 27.16
N GLN A 410 -4.39 -1.80 28.01
CA GLN A 410 -4.13 -3.06 28.71
C GLN A 410 -5.27 -3.43 29.67
N THR A 411 -5.83 -2.46 30.40
CA THR A 411 -7.01 -2.66 31.26
C THR A 411 -8.20 -3.20 30.46
N LEU A 412 -8.52 -2.57 29.32
CA LEU A 412 -9.60 -3.00 28.43
C LEU A 412 -9.37 -4.41 27.86
N ILE A 413 -8.11 -4.76 27.59
CA ILE A 413 -7.73 -6.11 27.18
C ILE A 413 -8.05 -7.08 28.33
N ASP A 414 -7.61 -6.78 29.56
CA ASP A 414 -7.71 -7.67 30.72
C ASP A 414 -9.16 -7.88 31.20
N GLU A 415 -10.06 -6.94 30.95
CA GLU A 415 -11.50 -7.12 31.15
C GLU A 415 -12.11 -8.27 30.31
N GLY A 416 -11.41 -8.69 29.24
CA GLY A 416 -11.81 -9.82 28.40
C GLY A 416 -13.03 -9.58 27.50
N LYS A 417 -13.69 -8.42 27.62
CA LYS A 417 -14.85 -8.05 26.80
C LYS A 417 -14.42 -7.52 25.43
N THR A 418 -15.18 -7.85 24.40
CA THR A 418 -15.03 -7.20 23.09
C THR A 418 -15.54 -5.78 23.18
N GLN A 419 -14.70 -4.80 22.87
CA GLN A 419 -15.06 -3.39 22.90
C GLN A 419 -14.54 -2.70 21.65
N ARG A 420 -15.32 -1.75 21.11
CA ARG A 420 -14.87 -0.90 20.01
C ARG A 420 -14.61 0.49 20.56
N VAL A 421 -13.36 0.89 20.54
CA VAL A 421 -12.86 2.20 20.93
C VAL A 421 -12.77 3.06 19.67
N SER A 422 -13.64 4.06 19.54
CA SER A 422 -13.55 5.05 18.47
C SER A 422 -12.36 5.98 18.72
N LEU A 423 -11.61 6.31 17.67
CA LEU A 423 -10.51 7.25 17.80
C LEU A 423 -11.02 8.69 17.75
N PRO A 424 -10.58 9.59 18.65
CA PRO A 424 -11.00 11.00 18.64
C PRO A 424 -10.52 11.72 17.38
N SER A 425 -9.34 11.35 16.89
CA SER A 425 -8.78 11.79 15.61
C SER A 425 -8.40 10.55 14.80
N GLN A 426 -8.89 10.46 13.57
CA GLN A 426 -8.51 9.35 12.70
C GLN A 426 -7.02 9.44 12.35
N VAL A 427 -6.37 8.28 12.25
CA VAL A 427 -4.95 8.20 11.89
C VAL A 427 -4.82 7.65 10.48
N ALA A 428 -4.21 8.44 9.59
CA ALA A 428 -4.02 7.99 8.21
C ALA A 428 -3.15 6.73 8.17
N VAL A 429 -3.50 5.77 7.32
CA VAL A 429 -2.74 4.54 7.09
C VAL A 429 -2.38 4.43 5.62
N TYR A 430 -1.11 4.13 5.35
CA TYR A 430 -0.59 3.86 4.02
C TYR A 430 0.00 2.45 4.01
N LEU A 431 -0.51 1.59 3.14
CA LEU A 431 0.08 0.30 2.83
C LEU A 431 0.87 0.47 1.53
N LEU A 432 2.20 0.44 1.65
CA LEU A 432 3.14 0.85 0.60
C LEU A 432 4.05 -0.32 0.23
N TYR A 433 4.46 -0.41 -1.02
CA TYR A 433 5.36 -1.47 -1.48
C TYR A 433 6.70 -0.87 -1.90
N TRP A 434 7.61 -0.72 -0.93
CA TRP A 434 8.94 -0.17 -1.17
C TRP A 434 10.00 -1.27 -1.19
N THR A 435 10.48 -1.60 -2.39
CA THR A 435 11.57 -2.55 -2.63
C THR A 435 12.93 -1.87 -2.85
N ALA A 436 12.94 -0.55 -3.06
CA ALA A 436 14.14 0.28 -3.09
C ALA A 436 13.88 1.59 -2.35
N PHE A 437 14.82 1.97 -1.47
CA PHE A 437 14.80 3.26 -0.76
C PHE A 437 16.23 3.67 -0.43
N ALA A 438 16.53 4.96 -0.58
CA ALA A 438 17.90 5.45 -0.46
C ALA A 438 18.07 6.40 0.73
N GLY A 439 19.24 6.33 1.37
CA GLY A 439 19.67 7.31 2.35
C GLY A 439 20.13 8.61 1.70
N ASN A 440 20.38 9.64 2.51
CA ASN A 440 20.79 10.98 2.04
C ASN A 440 22.09 10.97 1.24
N ASN A 441 22.98 10.00 1.50
CA ASN A 441 24.25 9.79 0.80
C ASN A 441 24.11 9.04 -0.54
N GLY A 442 22.89 8.72 -0.98
CA GLY A 442 22.63 7.97 -2.21
C GLY A 442 22.87 6.46 -2.10
N THR A 443 23.19 5.94 -0.91
CA THR A 443 23.24 4.48 -0.70
C THR A 443 21.83 3.92 -0.70
N VAL A 444 21.54 3.06 -1.67
CA VAL A 444 20.23 2.43 -1.86
C VAL A 444 20.16 1.14 -1.07
N SER A 445 19.12 1.00 -0.25
CA SER A 445 18.71 -0.27 0.36
C SER A 445 17.64 -0.93 -0.48
N PHE A 446 17.68 -2.26 -0.55
CA PHE A 446 16.70 -3.04 -1.30
C PHE A 446 15.99 -4.05 -0.43
N ARG A 447 14.80 -4.44 -0.85
CA ARG A 447 14.10 -5.64 -0.39
C ARG A 447 13.85 -6.53 -1.60
N ALA A 448 13.59 -7.80 -1.35
CA ALA A 448 13.09 -8.69 -2.39
C ALA A 448 11.79 -8.11 -2.97
N ASP A 449 11.47 -8.48 -4.22
CA ASP A 449 10.19 -8.21 -4.86
C ASP A 449 9.29 -9.45 -4.78
N PRO A 450 8.75 -9.79 -3.59
CA PRO A 450 8.02 -11.04 -3.37
C PRO A 450 6.75 -11.20 -4.21
N TYR A 451 6.18 -10.10 -4.69
CA TYR A 451 4.94 -10.10 -5.49
C TYR A 451 5.21 -9.94 -6.99
N GLY A 452 6.47 -9.78 -7.41
CA GLY A 452 6.84 -9.52 -8.81
C GLY A 452 6.34 -8.15 -9.34
N TRP A 453 6.02 -7.22 -8.43
CA TRP A 453 5.38 -5.96 -8.78
C TRP A 453 6.35 -4.93 -9.36
N ASP A 454 7.65 -5.01 -9.10
CA ASP A 454 8.64 -4.14 -9.75
C ASP A 454 8.69 -4.46 -11.24
N LYS A 455 8.80 -5.76 -11.56
CA LYS A 455 8.85 -6.24 -12.94
C LYS A 455 7.57 -5.93 -13.71
N LEU A 456 6.42 -6.25 -13.12
CA LEU A 456 5.13 -5.98 -13.74
C LEU A 456 4.89 -4.48 -13.94
N LEU A 457 5.31 -3.64 -12.98
CA LEU A 457 5.18 -2.20 -13.10
C LEU A 457 6.02 -1.66 -14.26
N ALA A 458 7.27 -2.09 -14.38
CA ALA A 458 8.12 -1.69 -15.51
C ALA A 458 7.51 -2.07 -16.87
N GLN A 459 6.97 -3.29 -17.00
CA GLN A 459 6.27 -3.74 -18.21
C GLN A 459 5.05 -2.86 -18.54
N LYS A 460 4.27 -2.46 -17.54
CA LYS A 460 3.11 -1.57 -17.72
C LYS A 460 3.51 -0.16 -18.13
N ILE A 461 4.59 0.38 -17.57
CA ILE A 461 5.15 1.68 -17.96
C ILE A 461 5.63 1.65 -19.42
N GLU A 462 6.31 0.58 -19.83
CA GLU A 462 6.77 0.40 -21.21
C GLU A 462 5.60 0.25 -22.19
N ALA A 463 4.58 -0.53 -21.84
CA ALA A 463 3.37 -0.67 -22.64
C ALA A 463 2.64 0.67 -22.80
N SER A 464 2.54 1.46 -21.74
CA SER A 464 1.97 2.82 -21.77
C SER A 464 2.75 3.74 -22.69
N SER A 465 4.08 3.73 -22.57
CA SER A 465 4.96 4.56 -23.41
C SER A 465 4.82 4.22 -24.90
N ARG A 466 4.70 2.94 -25.26
CA ARG A 466 4.47 2.50 -26.65
C ARG A 466 3.10 2.87 -27.21
N ARG A 467 2.08 3.07 -26.38
CA ARG A 467 0.78 3.58 -26.85
C ARG A 467 0.83 5.07 -27.18
N VAL A 468 1.67 5.83 -26.47
CA VAL A 468 1.88 7.26 -26.71
C VAL A 468 2.82 7.47 -27.91
N ASP A 469 3.86 6.65 -28.04
CA ASP A 469 4.77 6.64 -29.20
C ASP A 469 5.04 5.19 -29.65
N PRO A 470 4.36 4.71 -30.70
CA PRO A 470 4.57 3.37 -31.25
C PRO A 470 6.00 3.09 -31.74
N THR A 471 6.82 4.13 -31.95
CA THR A 471 8.22 4.01 -32.40
C THR A 471 9.21 3.94 -31.25
N ALA A 472 8.75 4.06 -30.00
CA ALA A 472 9.59 3.96 -28.82
C ALA A 472 10.29 2.58 -28.74
N ALA A 473 11.62 2.61 -28.74
CA ALA A 473 12.43 1.40 -28.58
C ALA A 473 12.12 0.69 -27.24
N PRO A 474 12.09 -0.65 -27.22
CA PRO A 474 11.87 -1.41 -25.99
C PRO A 474 12.97 -1.12 -24.97
N SER A 475 12.58 -1.04 -23.69
CA SER A 475 13.54 -1.00 -22.59
C SER A 475 14.20 -2.37 -22.46
N PRO A 476 15.47 -2.46 -22.01
CA PRO A 476 16.05 -3.77 -21.70
C PRO A 476 15.13 -4.48 -20.72
N ALA A 477 14.63 -5.66 -21.12
CA ALA A 477 13.72 -6.44 -20.31
C ALA A 477 14.41 -6.77 -18.97
N ILE A 478 13.70 -6.56 -17.86
CA ILE A 478 14.07 -7.14 -16.57
C ILE A 478 14.18 -8.64 -16.80
N ALA A 479 15.39 -9.18 -16.70
CA ALA A 479 15.67 -10.53 -17.13
C ALA A 479 14.73 -11.50 -16.39
N SER A 480 13.95 -12.26 -17.15
CA SER A 480 13.21 -13.41 -16.62
C SER A 480 14.23 -14.48 -16.28
N LYS A 481 14.34 -14.82 -15.00
CA LYS A 481 14.64 -16.19 -14.65
C LYS A 481 13.34 -16.78 -14.14
N ASP A 482 12.75 -17.61 -14.99
CA ASP A 482 11.79 -18.61 -14.54
C ASP A 482 12.41 -19.48 -13.43
#